data_AF-A0A2P5K5M6-F1
#
_entry.id   AF-A0A2P5K5M6-F1
#
_cell.length_a   1.000
_cell.length_b   1.000
_cell.length_c   1.000
_cell.angle_alpha   90.00
_cell.angle_beta   90.00
_cell.angle_gamma   90.00
#
_symmetry.space_group_name_H-M   'P 1'
#
loop_
_entity.id
_entity.type
_entity.pdbx_description
1 polymer ?
#
loop_
_entity_poly.entity_id
_entity_poly.type
_entity_poly.pdbx_seq_one_letter_code
_entity_poly.pdbx_strand_id
1 'polypeptide(L)'
;MTFIGREREINILMERFTSSKAEFLIIYGRRRIGKTELIKKLITTTHQGIILIGREESIKIQLDRYSKTLAEYLHVKWHNENRIEHYGIIAKKIKSKKRLIDAGYYAFDLEDFNSACK
;
A
#
# COMPACT_ATOMS: atom_id res chain seq x y z
N MET A 1 -3.52 -26.31 3.03
CA MET A 1 -4.77 -26.29 2.23
C MET A 1 -4.37 -26.18 0.77
N THR A 2 -4.92 -27.02 -0.11
CA THR A 2 -4.54 -27.06 -1.53
C THR A 2 -5.24 -25.94 -2.29
N PHE A 3 -4.50 -25.09 -3.01
CA PHE A 3 -5.05 -24.09 -3.93
C PHE A 3 -5.34 -24.78 -5.27
N ILE A 4 -6.60 -24.78 -5.70
CA ILE A 4 -7.05 -25.56 -6.87
C ILE A 4 -7.56 -24.61 -7.95
N GLY A 5 -7.05 -24.78 -9.17
CA GLY A 5 -7.43 -23.97 -10.34
C GLY A 5 -6.88 -22.55 -10.31
N ARG A 6 -7.36 -21.69 -11.21
CA ARG A 6 -6.93 -20.28 -11.38
C ARG A 6 -5.50 -20.06 -11.85
N GLU A 7 -4.93 -21.05 -12.52
CA GLU A 7 -3.62 -20.94 -13.16
C GLU A 7 -3.56 -19.75 -14.13
N ARG A 8 -4.66 -19.50 -14.86
CA ARG A 8 -4.76 -18.37 -15.77
C ARG A 8 -4.65 -17.03 -15.04
N GLU A 9 -5.42 -16.82 -13.97
CA GLU A 9 -5.35 -15.58 -13.19
C GLU A 9 -3.99 -15.41 -12.50
N ILE A 10 -3.40 -16.49 -11.97
CA ILE A 10 -2.06 -16.44 -11.38
C ILE A 10 -1.01 -16.03 -12.41
N ASN A 11 -1.02 -16.64 -13.60
CA ASN A 11 -0.06 -16.32 -14.65
C ASN A 11 -0.14 -14.85 -15.08
N ILE A 12 -1.35 -14.31 -15.22
CA ILE A 12 -1.56 -12.89 -15.53
C ILE A 12 -0.98 -12.01 -14.40
N LEU A 13 -1.25 -12.35 -13.14
CA LEU A 13 -0.72 -11.58 -12.00
C LEU A 13 0.82 -11.67 -11.91
N MET A 14 1.40 -12.84 -12.18
CA MET A 14 2.85 -13.04 -12.18
C MET A 14 3.54 -12.22 -13.27
N GLU A 15 3.00 -12.23 -14.50
CA GLU A 15 3.54 -11.44 -15.61
C GLU A 15 3.58 -9.94 -15.28
N ARG A 16 2.54 -9.41 -14.63
CA ARG A 16 2.52 -7.99 -14.22
C ARG A 16 3.41 -7.72 -13.02
N PHE A 17 3.56 -8.68 -12.12
CA PHE A 17 4.43 -8.54 -10.94
C PHE A 17 5.92 -8.50 -11.32
N THR A 18 6.33 -9.28 -12.32
CA THR A 18 7.73 -9.32 -12.80
C THR A 18 8.07 -8.24 -13.83
N SER A 19 7.07 -7.46 -14.27
CA SER A 19 7.24 -6.31 -15.15
C SER A 19 8.15 -5.26 -14.53
N SER A 20 9.00 -4.63 -15.35
CA SER A 20 9.84 -3.50 -14.91
C SER A 20 9.09 -2.17 -14.81
N LYS A 21 7.78 -2.17 -15.08
CA LYS A 21 6.92 -0.98 -15.03
C LYS A 21 6.12 -0.97 -13.74
N ALA A 22 5.87 0.23 -13.21
CA ALA A 22 4.91 0.40 -12.12
C ALA A 22 3.49 0.10 -12.63
N GLU A 23 2.87 -0.94 -12.11
CA GLU A 23 1.51 -1.36 -12.49
C GLU A 23 0.53 -1.27 -11.31
N PHE A 24 -0.71 -0.90 -11.61
CA PHE A 24 -1.80 -0.88 -10.65
C PHE A 24 -2.91 -1.83 -11.11
N LEU A 25 -3.16 -2.88 -10.32
CA LEU A 25 -4.11 -3.93 -10.64
C LEU A 25 -5.32 -3.87 -9.70
N ILE A 26 -6.52 -3.98 -10.29
CA ILE A 26 -7.78 -4.08 -9.55
C ILE A 26 -8.31 -5.51 -9.69
N ILE A 27 -8.38 -6.23 -8.57
CA ILE A 27 -8.96 -7.58 -8.51
C ILE A 27 -10.37 -7.50 -7.91
N TYR A 28 -11.38 -7.80 -8.72
CA TYR A 28 -12.80 -7.75 -8.32
C TYR A 28 -13.50 -9.09 -8.57
N GLY A 29 -14.71 -9.25 -8.02
CA GLY A 29 -15.52 -10.46 -8.18
C GLY A 29 -16.45 -10.73 -6.98
N ARG A 30 -17.21 -11.83 -7.02
CA ARG A 30 -18.20 -12.16 -5.97
C ARG A 30 -17.56 -12.40 -4.60
N ARG A 31 -18.35 -12.22 -3.53
CA ARG A 31 -17.92 -12.48 -2.15
C ARG A 31 -17.54 -13.96 -1.98
N ARG A 32 -16.53 -14.25 -1.15
CA ARG A 32 -16.03 -15.62 -0.86
C ARG A 32 -15.47 -16.42 -2.04
N ILE A 33 -15.25 -15.80 -3.20
CA ILE A 33 -14.60 -16.48 -4.32
C ILE A 33 -13.08 -16.67 -4.12
N GLY A 34 -12.51 -16.47 -2.92
CA GLY A 34 -11.07 -16.69 -2.70
C GLY A 34 -10.12 -15.69 -3.35
N LYS A 35 -10.54 -14.44 -3.59
CA LYS A 35 -9.64 -13.37 -4.08
C LYS A 35 -8.42 -13.16 -3.16
N THR A 36 -8.65 -13.17 -1.85
CA THR A 36 -7.57 -13.04 -0.85
C THR A 36 -6.60 -14.21 -0.94
N GLU A 37 -7.10 -15.43 -1.13
CA GLU A 37 -6.26 -16.62 -1.28
C GLU A 37 -5.43 -16.58 -2.56
N LEU A 38 -5.96 -16.00 -3.65
CA LEU A 38 -5.22 -15.77 -4.89
C LEU A 38 -4.01 -14.84 -4.66
N ILE A 39 -4.21 -13.72 -3.95
CA ILE A 39 -3.13 -12.76 -3.64
C ILE A 39 -2.09 -13.40 -2.69
N LYS A 40 -2.54 -14.14 -1.66
CA LYS A 40 -1.64 -14.85 -0.76
C LYS A 40 -0.79 -15.86 -1.53
N LYS A 41 -1.39 -16.64 -2.44
CA LYS A 41 -0.68 -17.61 -3.28
C LYS A 41 0.40 -16.92 -4.13
N LEU A 42 0.08 -15.79 -4.75
CA LEU A 42 1.04 -14.99 -5.52
C LEU A 42 2.25 -14.60 -4.65
N ILE A 43 2.02 -13.99 -3.49
CA ILE A 43 3.09 -13.51 -2.60
C ILE A 43 3.91 -14.66 -2.02
N THR A 44 3.28 -15.79 -1.65
CA THR A 44 4.00 -16.98 -1.20
C THR A 44 4.85 -17.58 -2.31
N THR A 45 4.42 -17.53 -3.57
CA THR A 45 5.20 -17.99 -4.71
C THR A 45 6.37 -17.05 -5.02
N THR A 46 6.17 -15.73 -4.98
CA THR A 46 7.22 -14.73 -5.30
C THR A 46 8.16 -14.42 -4.13
N HIS A 47 7.79 -14.79 -2.90
CA HIS A 47 8.48 -14.45 -1.63
C HIS A 47 8.65 -12.94 -1.36
N GLN A 48 8.00 -12.08 -2.14
CA GLN A 48 8.16 -10.63 -2.05
C GLN A 48 6.78 -9.95 -2.13
N GLY A 49 6.43 -9.19 -1.11
CA GLY A 49 5.16 -8.47 -1.05
C GLY A 49 4.67 -8.21 0.37
N ILE A 50 3.96 -7.10 0.53
CA ILE A 50 3.36 -6.68 1.80
C ILE A 50 1.84 -6.64 1.61
N ILE A 51 1.09 -7.28 2.52
CA ILE A 51 -0.38 -7.25 2.49
C ILE A 51 -0.88 -6.24 3.52
N LEU A 52 -1.44 -5.13 3.04
CA LEU A 52 -2.13 -4.15 3.88
C LEU A 52 -3.64 -4.35 3.73
N ILE A 53 -4.31 -4.67 4.85
CA ILE A 53 -5.76 -4.92 4.89
C ILE A 53 -6.45 -3.70 5.50
N GLY A 54 -7.37 -3.07 4.77
CA GLY A 54 -8.25 -2.04 5.34
C GLY A 54 -9.24 -2.66 6.32
N ARG A 55 -9.36 -2.07 7.51
CA ARG A 55 -10.33 -2.47 8.54
C ARG A 55 -11.24 -1.29 8.85
N GLU A 56 -12.42 -1.58 9.39
CA GLU A 56 -13.30 -0.54 9.92
C GLU A 56 -12.75 -0.05 11.26
N GLU A 57 -11.75 0.83 11.17
CA GLU A 57 -10.99 1.39 12.28
C GLU A 57 -10.77 2.89 12.03
N SER A 58 -10.38 3.64 13.06
CA SER A 58 -9.96 5.03 12.84
C SER A 58 -8.74 5.08 11.93
N ILE A 59 -8.63 6.13 11.10
CA ILE A 59 -7.50 6.32 10.18
C ILE A 59 -6.16 6.21 10.92
N LYS A 60 -6.09 6.80 12.13
CA LYS A 60 -4.90 6.76 12.99
C LYS A 60 -4.50 5.33 13.38
N ILE A 61 -5.45 4.52 13.86
CA ILE A 61 -5.18 3.13 14.25
C ILE A 61 -4.75 2.30 13.04
N GLN A 62 -5.43 2.49 11.90
CA GLN A 62 -5.09 1.78 10.68
C GLN A 62 -3.68 2.12 10.19
N LEU A 63 -3.29 3.40 10.25
CA LEU A 63 -1.98 3.88 9.84
C LEU A 63 -0.85 3.45 10.78
N ASP A 64 -1.07 3.43 12.10
CA ASP A 64 -0.12 2.88 13.07
C ASP A 64 0.16 1.40 12.79
N ARG A 65 -0.90 0.61 12.51
CA ARG A 65 -0.76 -0.79 12.13
C ARG A 65 0.00 -0.96 10.81
N TYR A 66 -0.37 -0.21 9.78
CA TYR A 66 0.32 -0.25 8.49
C TYR A 66 1.78 0.12 8.60
N SER A 67 2.07 1.14 9.41
CA SER A 67 3.42 1.49 9.78
C SER A 67 4.07 0.24 10.34
N LYS A 68 3.72 -0.25 11.53
CA LYS A 68 4.37 -1.42 12.17
C LYS A 68 4.66 -2.60 11.22
N THR A 69 3.67 -3.01 10.42
CA THR A 69 3.85 -4.06 9.40
C THR A 69 4.95 -3.76 8.37
N LEU A 70 5.05 -2.51 7.90
CA LEU A 70 6.11 -2.07 6.99
C LEU A 70 7.51 -2.07 7.64
N ALA A 71 7.66 -1.61 8.89
CA ALA A 71 8.99 -1.64 9.54
C ALA A 71 9.47 -3.06 9.79
N GLU A 72 8.56 -3.95 10.22
CA GLU A 72 8.88 -5.36 10.41
C GLU A 72 9.37 -5.98 9.11
N TYR A 73 8.68 -5.72 7.99
CA TYR A 73 9.04 -6.23 6.68
C TYR A 73 10.35 -5.63 6.13
N LEU A 74 10.57 -4.33 6.32
CA LEU A 74 11.76 -3.62 5.82
C LEU A 74 12.95 -3.71 6.79
N HIS A 75 12.80 -4.39 7.93
CA HIS A 75 13.80 -4.47 9.00
C HIS A 75 14.29 -3.10 9.51
N VAL A 76 13.40 -2.11 9.53
CA VAL A 76 13.72 -0.75 9.99
C VAL A 76 13.43 -0.62 11.48
N LYS A 77 14.43 -0.16 12.25
CA LYS A 77 14.25 0.20 13.66
C LYS A 77 13.56 1.57 13.75
N TRP A 78 12.25 1.58 13.96
CA TRP A 78 11.47 2.83 13.90
C TRP A 78 11.42 3.65 15.18
N HIS A 79 12.01 3.17 16.29
CA HIS A 79 12.05 3.88 17.58
C HIS A 79 10.67 4.37 18.05
N ASN A 80 9.70 3.45 18.08
CA ASN A 80 8.27 3.76 18.34
C ASN A 80 8.01 4.53 19.65
N GLU A 81 8.88 4.43 20.64
CA GLU A 81 8.68 5.04 21.96
C GLU A 81 8.83 6.57 21.98
N ASN A 82 9.61 7.14 21.06
CA ASN A 82 9.93 8.58 21.04
C ASN A 82 9.52 9.26 19.73
N ARG A 83 8.74 8.58 18.89
CA ARG A 83 8.44 9.02 17.53
C ARG A 83 7.26 9.99 17.49
N ILE A 84 7.44 11.09 16.77
CA ILE A 84 6.34 11.97 16.33
C ILE A 84 5.97 11.53 14.92
N GLU A 85 4.75 11.03 14.74
CA GLU A 85 4.28 10.55 13.44
C GLU A 85 3.72 11.69 12.60
N HIS A 86 4.26 11.84 11.39
CA HIS A 86 3.79 12.78 10.40
C HIS A 86 3.23 11.99 9.23
N TYR A 87 1.94 12.13 8.97
CA TYR A 87 1.28 11.45 7.86
C TYR A 87 1.21 12.36 6.66
N GLY A 88 1.76 11.92 5.53
CA GLY A 88 1.88 12.71 4.32
C GLY A 88 1.29 12.04 3.09
N ILE A 89 0.68 12.82 2.21
CA ILE A 89 0.30 12.40 0.86
C ILE A 89 1.18 13.16 -0.12
N ILE A 90 1.85 12.42 -1.03
CA ILE A 90 2.60 12.99 -2.14
C ILE A 90 1.93 12.53 -3.44
N ALA A 91 1.55 13.46 -4.30
CA ALA A 91 0.91 13.13 -5.58
C ALA A 91 1.33 14.08 -6.70
N LYS A 92 1.05 13.74 -7.95
CA LYS A 92 1.33 14.66 -9.07
C LYS A 92 0.62 16.02 -8.91
N LYS A 93 -0.62 15.98 -8.45
CA LYS A 93 -1.48 17.15 -8.21
C LYS A 93 -2.54 16.82 -7.16
N ILE A 94 -2.76 17.71 -6.19
CA ILE A 94 -3.77 17.52 -5.14
C ILE A 94 -4.79 18.68 -5.20
N LYS A 95 -6.00 18.40 -5.69
CA LYS A 95 -7.05 19.43 -5.84
C LYS A 95 -7.49 20.07 -4.52
N SER A 96 -7.48 19.32 -3.41
CA SER A 96 -7.99 19.76 -2.10
C SER A 96 -6.91 19.70 -1.02
N LYS A 97 -5.72 20.19 -1.35
CA LYS A 97 -4.53 20.15 -0.50
C LYS A 97 -4.74 20.80 0.86
N LYS A 98 -5.34 22.00 0.86
CA LYS A 98 -5.63 22.77 2.08
C LYS A 98 -6.47 21.97 3.09
N ARG A 99 -7.51 21.28 2.63
CA ARG A 99 -8.36 20.43 3.48
C ARG A 99 -7.58 19.31 4.17
N LEU A 100 -6.58 18.75 3.50
CA LEU A 100 -5.74 17.69 4.08
C LEU A 100 -4.80 18.26 5.14
N ILE A 101 -4.22 19.42 4.88
CA ILE A 101 -3.37 20.14 5.83
C ILE A 101 -4.17 20.54 7.08
N ASP A 102 -5.37 21.11 6.88
CA ASP A 102 -6.28 21.48 7.97
C ASP A 102 -6.69 20.27 8.83
N ALA A 103 -6.72 19.06 8.23
CA ALA A 103 -6.98 17.80 8.93
C ALA A 103 -5.74 17.18 9.58
N GLY A 104 -4.58 17.87 9.54
CA GLY A 104 -3.33 17.45 10.18
C GLY A 104 -2.42 16.56 9.33
N TYR A 105 -2.69 16.44 8.02
CA TYR A 105 -1.85 15.67 7.09
C TYR A 105 -0.89 16.59 6.33
N TYR A 106 0.34 16.15 6.14
CA TYR A 106 1.21 16.74 5.13
C TYR A 106 0.63 16.41 3.75
N ALA A 107 0.55 17.39 2.87
CA ALA A 107 0.07 17.18 1.52
C ALA A 107 1.02 17.90 0.58
N PHE A 108 1.72 17.13 -0.25
CA PHE A 108 2.68 17.64 -1.22
C PHE A 108 2.27 17.25 -2.64
N ASP A 109 2.45 18.17 -3.57
CA ASP A 109 2.38 17.91 -5.01
C ASP A 109 3.64 18.38 -5.73
N LEU A 110 3.72 18.11 -7.04
CA LEU A 110 4.92 18.48 -7.82
C LEU A 110 5.19 19.99 -7.86
N GLU A 111 4.18 20.83 -7.60
CA GLU A 111 4.36 22.29 -7.56
C GLU A 111 5.20 22.70 -6.34
N ASP A 112 5.10 21.98 -5.23
CA ASP A 112 5.92 22.27 -4.03
C ASP A 112 7.41 21.99 -4.27
N PHE A 113 7.72 20.92 -5.01
CA PHE A 113 9.11 20.52 -5.25
C PHE A 113 9.83 21.44 -6.24
N ASN A 114 9.10 21.98 -7.22
CA ASN A 114 9.64 22.98 -8.15
C ASN A 114 9.96 24.32 -7.47
N SER A 115 9.30 24.61 -6.36
CA SER A 115 9.50 25.82 -5.56
C SER A 115 10.75 25.72 -4.66
N ALA A 116 11.18 24.50 -4.33
CA ALA A 116 12.30 24.23 -3.42
C ALA A 116 13.67 24.15 -4.10
N CYS A 117 13.72 24.10 -5.45
CA CYS A 117 14.97 24.06 -6.23
C CYS A 117 15.40 25.44 -6.77
N LYS A 118 14.99 26.53 -6.12
CA LYS A 118 15.47 27.90 -6.40
C LYS A 118 16.43 28.36 -5.32
#